data_AF-A0AAV0GRY1-F1
#
_entry.id   AF-A0AAV0GRY1-F1
#
_cell.length_a   1.000
_cell.length_b   1.000
_cell.length_c   1.000
_cell.angle_alpha   90.00
_cell.angle_beta   90.00
_cell.angle_gamma   90.00
#
_symmetry.space_group_name_H-M   'P 1'
#
loop_
_entity.id
_entity.type
_entity.pdbx_description
1 polymer ?
#
loop_
_entity_poly.entity_id
_entity_poly.type
_entity_poly.pdbx_seq_one_letter_code
_entity_poly.pdbx_strand_id
1 'polypeptide(L)'
;MSSLFDFQDEDGGVQYQPRKGNSLGRLLCLKGRDTHDGSWNYYALAWKEALPVNATLMKGLTFVSYNHYDYGNIWHGLSSLVPFVAWHRAHRCGDSSFPDRWVLYHWGELRLGMGLWLQTLTEAIFGGGAPLRVEGFEGLGEDQPVCFEKVVVTRHNEGGMSRERRIETYDLMRCKARVHCNVSLGRRPTDDRGVPVIGMTLFLRTGARSFRNESAVIKVFREECGKVDGCRIQVAYSNNLTFCEQVTTFN
;
A
#
# COMPACT_ATOMS: atom_id res chain seq x y z
N MET A 1 -6.70 -13.51 -13.29
CA MET A 1 -7.62 -13.95 -12.21
C MET A 1 -9.07 -13.48 -12.42
N SER A 2 -9.68 -13.62 -13.61
CA SER A 2 -10.95 -12.92 -13.94
C SER A 2 -12.24 -13.68 -13.58
N SER A 3 -12.22 -15.00 -13.39
CA SER A 3 -13.44 -15.83 -13.30
C SER A 3 -14.07 -15.94 -11.90
N LEU A 4 -13.49 -15.31 -10.88
CA LEU A 4 -14.00 -15.34 -9.50
C LEU A 4 -14.73 -14.03 -9.19
N PHE A 5 -15.89 -14.11 -8.51
CA PHE A 5 -16.57 -12.92 -8.01
C PHE A 5 -15.83 -12.36 -6.80
N ASP A 6 -15.76 -11.04 -6.74
CA ASP A 6 -15.29 -10.32 -5.56
C ASP A 6 -16.46 -10.10 -4.60
N PHE A 7 -16.11 -9.98 -3.32
CA PHE A 7 -17.03 -9.76 -2.23
C PHE A 7 -16.68 -8.49 -1.48
N GLN A 8 -17.67 -7.98 -0.78
CA GLN A 8 -17.59 -6.79 0.04
C GLN A 8 -18.41 -7.07 1.31
N ASP A 9 -17.75 -7.15 2.47
CA ASP A 9 -18.43 -7.49 3.73
C ASP A 9 -19.17 -6.30 4.36
N GLU A 10 -18.67 -5.09 4.10
CA GLU A 10 -19.22 -3.85 4.62
C GLU A 10 -19.69 -2.98 3.47
N ASP A 11 -20.85 -2.34 3.60
CA ASP A 11 -21.32 -1.37 2.61
C ASP A 11 -20.27 -0.26 2.40
N GLY A 12 -19.97 0.00 1.13
CA GLY A 12 -18.89 0.92 0.73
C GLY A 12 -17.46 0.45 1.07
N GLY A 13 -17.29 -0.75 1.61
CA GLY A 13 -16.00 -1.36 1.98
C GLY A 13 -15.15 -1.82 0.79
N VAL A 14 -14.05 -2.49 1.08
CA VAL A 14 -13.15 -3.02 0.05
C VAL A 14 -13.74 -4.24 -0.65
N GLN A 15 -13.44 -4.37 -1.95
CA GLN A 15 -13.73 -5.56 -2.75
C GLN A 15 -12.52 -6.50 -2.78
N TYR A 16 -12.74 -7.77 -2.46
CA TYR A 16 -11.69 -8.79 -2.45
C TYR A 16 -12.26 -10.20 -2.73
N GLN A 17 -11.42 -11.14 -3.13
CA GLN A 17 -11.83 -12.54 -3.30
C GLN A 17 -11.77 -13.25 -1.93
N PRO A 18 -12.89 -13.79 -1.43
CA PRO A 18 -12.94 -14.33 -0.08
C PRO A 18 -12.40 -15.75 -0.01
N ARG A 19 -11.96 -16.07 1.19
CA ARG A 19 -11.42 -17.37 1.59
C ARG A 19 -12.43 -18.52 1.52
N LYS A 20 -13.73 -18.25 1.72
CA LYS A 20 -14.73 -19.30 2.04
C LYS A 20 -16.04 -19.27 1.23
N GLY A 21 -16.39 -18.18 0.54
CA GLY A 21 -17.64 -18.10 -0.22
C GLY A 21 -17.59 -18.75 -1.59
N ASN A 22 -16.62 -18.35 -2.42
CA ASN A 22 -16.52 -18.82 -3.81
C ASN A 22 -15.58 -20.01 -4.01
N SER A 23 -14.61 -20.19 -3.12
CA SER A 23 -13.65 -21.29 -3.26
C SER A 23 -14.21 -22.63 -2.83
N LEU A 24 -15.33 -22.69 -2.08
CA LEU A 24 -15.88 -23.93 -1.49
C LEU A 24 -14.87 -24.72 -0.64
N GLY A 25 -13.79 -24.08 -0.14
CA GLY A 25 -12.69 -24.75 0.56
C GLY A 25 -11.47 -25.08 -0.33
N ARG A 26 -11.52 -24.74 -1.61
CA ARG A 26 -10.36 -24.80 -2.52
C ARG A 26 -9.32 -23.74 -2.17
N LEU A 27 -8.06 -24.11 -2.36
CA LEU A 27 -6.90 -23.24 -2.22
C LEU A 27 -6.63 -22.52 -3.53
N LEU A 28 -6.20 -21.26 -3.45
CA LEU A 28 -5.62 -20.59 -4.60
C LEU A 28 -4.23 -21.15 -4.85
N CYS A 29 -4.00 -21.57 -6.10
CA CYS A 29 -2.71 -22.02 -6.60
C CYS A 29 -2.24 -21.11 -7.75
N LEU A 30 -0.96 -20.78 -7.76
CA LEU A 30 -0.28 -20.01 -8.79
C LEU A 30 0.80 -20.88 -9.44
N LYS A 31 1.06 -20.68 -10.73
CA LYS A 31 2.17 -21.29 -11.47
C LYS A 31 2.80 -20.23 -12.37
N GLY A 32 4.12 -20.26 -12.50
CA GLY A 32 4.87 -19.26 -13.27
C GLY A 32 5.42 -18.14 -12.40
N ARG A 33 6.50 -17.53 -12.87
CA ARG A 33 7.23 -16.44 -12.21
C ARG A 33 7.70 -15.37 -13.19
N ASP A 34 7.01 -15.25 -14.32
CA ASP A 34 7.43 -14.36 -15.39
C ASP A 34 7.23 -12.89 -14.99
N THR A 35 8.28 -12.09 -15.12
CA THR A 35 8.30 -10.67 -14.73
C THR A 35 8.12 -9.72 -15.92
N HIS A 36 7.91 -10.24 -17.13
CA HIS A 36 7.86 -9.50 -18.40
C HIS A 36 6.63 -9.84 -19.26
N ASP A 37 6.15 -11.07 -19.22
CA ASP A 37 4.96 -11.52 -19.94
C ASP A 37 4.00 -12.24 -18.98
N GLY A 38 2.96 -11.51 -18.55
CA GLY A 38 1.96 -12.00 -17.61
C GLY A 38 1.13 -13.18 -18.11
N SER A 39 1.15 -13.50 -19.42
CA SER A 39 0.43 -14.66 -19.97
C SER A 39 1.02 -16.01 -19.55
N TRP A 40 2.27 -16.01 -19.07
CA TRP A 40 2.96 -17.18 -18.51
C TRP A 40 2.71 -17.39 -17.02
N ASN A 41 1.92 -16.52 -16.39
CA ASN A 41 1.54 -16.65 -14.99
C ASN A 41 0.09 -17.15 -14.87
N TYR A 42 -0.05 -18.38 -14.41
CA TYR A 42 -1.31 -19.10 -14.32
C TYR A 42 -1.84 -19.13 -12.89
N TYR A 43 -3.15 -19.25 -12.76
CA TYR A 43 -3.81 -19.44 -11.47
C TYR A 43 -4.93 -20.48 -11.60
N ALA A 44 -5.16 -21.22 -10.52
CA ALA A 44 -6.23 -22.20 -10.42
C ALA A 44 -6.74 -22.30 -8.97
N LEU A 45 -7.93 -22.87 -8.81
CA LEU A 45 -8.44 -23.29 -7.51
C LEU A 45 -8.36 -24.82 -7.42
N ALA A 46 -7.75 -25.34 -6.37
CA ALA A 46 -7.62 -26.78 -6.16
C ALA A 46 -8.01 -27.19 -4.74
N TRP A 47 -8.59 -28.39 -4.59
CA TRP A 47 -8.79 -28.98 -3.28
C TRP A 47 -7.45 -29.35 -2.66
N LYS A 48 -7.33 -29.24 -1.34
CA LYS A 48 -6.08 -29.54 -0.63
C LYS A 48 -5.65 -31.00 -0.84
N GLU A 49 -6.63 -31.90 -0.95
CA GLU A 49 -6.45 -33.33 -1.13
C GLU A 49 -6.11 -33.70 -2.59
N ALA A 50 -6.31 -32.76 -3.53
CA ALA A 50 -6.08 -32.95 -4.96
C ALA A 50 -4.88 -32.15 -5.48
N LEU A 51 -4.02 -31.67 -4.57
CA LEU A 51 -2.80 -30.97 -4.97
C LEU A 51 -1.83 -31.94 -5.67
N PRO A 52 -1.18 -31.53 -6.77
CA PRO A 52 -0.11 -32.30 -7.39
C PRO A 52 1.00 -32.64 -6.38
N VAL A 53 1.66 -33.79 -6.56
CA VAL A 53 2.72 -34.27 -5.65
C VAL A 53 3.88 -33.28 -5.53
N ASN A 54 4.16 -32.52 -6.59
CA ASN A 54 5.20 -31.49 -6.61
C ASN A 54 4.72 -30.12 -6.11
N ALA A 55 3.44 -29.94 -5.75
CA ALA A 55 2.91 -28.64 -5.33
C ALA A 55 3.48 -28.20 -3.98
N THR A 56 3.77 -26.90 -3.86
CA THR A 56 4.18 -26.30 -2.58
C THR A 56 2.98 -25.66 -1.90
N LEU A 57 2.65 -26.09 -0.67
CA LEU A 57 1.64 -25.44 0.15
C LEU A 57 2.27 -24.41 1.09
N MET A 58 2.03 -23.13 0.82
CA MET A 58 2.46 -22.01 1.65
C MET A 58 1.49 -21.80 2.80
N LYS A 59 2.00 -21.96 4.03
CA LYS A 59 1.26 -21.69 5.27
C LYS A 59 1.24 -20.20 5.60
N GLY A 60 0.23 -19.80 6.38
CA GLY A 60 0.05 -18.42 6.81
C GLY A 60 -0.85 -17.60 5.87
N LEU A 61 -0.95 -16.30 6.16
CA LEU A 61 -1.74 -15.34 5.40
C LEU A 61 -0.91 -14.73 4.27
N THR A 62 -1.36 -14.94 3.03
CA THR A 62 -0.80 -14.32 1.85
C THR A 62 -1.71 -13.23 1.32
N PHE A 63 -1.15 -12.06 1.05
CA PHE A 63 -1.81 -11.01 0.29
C PHE A 63 -1.38 -11.11 -1.18
N VAL A 64 -2.34 -11.17 -2.10
CA VAL A 64 -2.10 -11.23 -3.54
C VAL A 64 -2.71 -10.00 -4.18
N SER A 65 -1.87 -9.12 -4.70
CA SER A 65 -2.31 -7.93 -5.41
C SER A 65 -2.24 -8.19 -6.90
N TYR A 66 -3.38 -8.07 -7.60
CA TYR A 66 -3.46 -8.30 -9.04
C TYR A 66 -4.13 -7.10 -9.71
N ASN A 67 -3.36 -6.11 -10.12
CA ASN A 67 -3.96 -4.85 -10.58
C ASN A 67 -3.20 -4.24 -11.78
N HIS A 68 -3.68 -3.07 -12.21
CA HIS A 68 -3.16 -2.30 -13.35
C HIS A 68 -2.16 -1.20 -12.98
N TYR A 69 -1.78 -1.13 -11.71
CA TYR A 69 -0.94 -0.10 -11.13
C TYR A 69 0.43 -0.68 -10.80
N ASP A 70 1.50 0.03 -11.16
CA ASP A 70 2.84 -0.37 -10.77
C ASP A 70 3.12 -0.02 -9.29
N TYR A 71 4.08 -0.72 -8.69
CA TYR A 71 4.45 -0.52 -7.29
C TYR A 71 5.62 0.44 -7.09
N GLY A 72 6.20 0.98 -8.18
CA GLY A 72 7.31 1.94 -8.14
C GLY A 72 6.84 3.39 -8.02
N ASN A 73 5.70 3.71 -8.61
CA ASN A 73 5.04 5.00 -8.50
C ASN A 73 4.21 5.09 -7.21
N ILE A 74 4.38 6.18 -6.46
CA ILE A 74 3.70 6.38 -5.17
C ILE A 74 2.18 6.32 -5.29
N TRP A 75 1.59 6.99 -6.29
CA TRP A 75 0.14 7.04 -6.47
C TRP A 75 -0.43 5.67 -6.85
N HIS A 76 0.22 5.00 -7.79
CA HIS A 76 -0.16 3.65 -8.25
C HIS A 76 0.00 2.61 -7.13
N GLY A 77 1.13 2.65 -6.43
CA GLY A 77 1.42 1.80 -5.28
C GLY A 77 0.40 1.98 -4.16
N LEU A 78 0.04 3.23 -3.85
CA LEU A 78 -0.97 3.55 -2.84
C LEU A 78 -2.35 3.00 -3.22
N SER A 79 -2.76 3.20 -4.48
CA SER A 79 -3.98 2.61 -5.05
C SER A 79 -4.04 1.08 -4.96
N SER A 80 -2.88 0.42 -4.95
CA SER A 80 -2.75 -1.03 -4.82
C SER A 80 -2.73 -1.51 -3.37
N LEU A 81 -2.27 -0.66 -2.44
CA LEU A 81 -2.08 -0.98 -1.03
C LEU A 81 -3.34 -0.72 -0.19
N VAL A 82 -4.04 0.39 -0.45
CA VAL A 82 -5.22 0.85 0.32
C VAL A 82 -6.28 -0.25 0.49
N PRO A 83 -6.63 -1.06 -0.54
CA PRO A 83 -7.55 -2.18 -0.37
C PRO A 83 -7.14 -3.17 0.74
N PHE A 84 -5.87 -3.53 0.84
CA PHE A 84 -5.41 -4.45 1.88
C PHE A 84 -5.46 -3.83 3.27
N VAL A 85 -5.19 -2.53 3.38
CA VAL A 85 -5.32 -1.81 4.66
C VAL A 85 -6.77 -1.75 5.10
N ALA A 86 -7.69 -1.47 4.18
CA ALA A 86 -9.11 -1.47 4.44
C ALA A 86 -9.61 -2.87 4.85
N TRP A 87 -9.18 -3.90 4.13
CA TRP A 87 -9.52 -5.30 4.44
C TRP A 87 -9.02 -5.67 5.84
N HIS A 88 -7.76 -5.35 6.11
CA HIS A 88 -7.14 -5.59 7.41
C HIS A 88 -7.93 -4.90 8.51
N ARG A 89 -8.22 -3.60 8.39
CA ARG A 89 -9.02 -2.86 9.37
C ARG A 89 -10.35 -3.55 9.68
N ALA A 90 -11.12 -3.95 8.66
CA ALA A 90 -12.44 -4.54 8.83
C ALA A 90 -12.39 -5.92 9.53
N HIS A 91 -11.31 -6.67 9.38
CA HIS A 91 -11.18 -8.06 9.85
C HIS A 91 -10.32 -8.21 11.12
N ARG A 92 -9.88 -7.11 11.74
CA ARG A 92 -8.84 -7.09 12.79
C ARG A 92 -9.30 -6.84 14.22
N CYS A 93 -10.59 -6.68 14.48
CA CYS A 93 -11.08 -6.60 15.86
C CYS A 93 -11.02 -7.94 16.63
N GLY A 94 -10.15 -8.89 16.27
CA GLY A 94 -10.03 -10.19 16.96
C GLY A 94 -8.83 -11.09 16.65
N ASP A 95 -7.99 -10.80 15.63
CA ASP A 95 -6.85 -11.68 15.29
C ASP A 95 -5.64 -10.86 14.79
N SER A 96 -4.50 -10.94 15.47
CA SER A 96 -3.27 -10.16 15.21
C SER A 96 -2.45 -10.63 13.99
N SER A 97 -3.07 -11.33 13.04
CA SER A 97 -2.41 -12.14 12.00
C SER A 97 -1.81 -11.37 10.79
N PHE A 98 -0.81 -10.50 10.96
CA PHE A 98 -0.18 -9.77 9.82
C PHE A 98 0.15 -10.69 8.63
N PRO A 99 0.10 -10.19 7.37
CA PRO A 99 0.42 -11.04 6.22
C PRO A 99 1.85 -11.55 6.33
N ASP A 100 2.03 -12.87 6.22
CA ASP A 100 3.34 -13.52 6.20
C ASP A 100 4.11 -13.19 4.93
N ARG A 101 3.39 -12.90 3.84
CA ARG A 101 3.96 -12.61 2.52
C ARG A 101 3.00 -11.88 1.60
N TRP A 102 3.60 -11.24 0.60
CA TRP A 102 2.92 -10.52 -0.47
C TRP A 102 3.30 -11.13 -1.81
N VAL A 103 2.33 -11.31 -2.69
CA VAL A 103 2.54 -11.65 -4.10
C VAL A 103 2.00 -10.48 -4.91
N LEU A 104 2.84 -9.88 -5.73
CA LEU A 104 2.53 -8.64 -6.44
C LEU A 104 2.48 -8.90 -7.93
N TYR A 105 1.36 -8.56 -8.57
CA TYR A 105 1.20 -8.59 -10.01
C TYR A 105 0.84 -7.20 -10.53
N HIS A 106 1.45 -6.86 -11.67
CA HIS A 106 1.10 -5.68 -12.48
C HIS A 106 0.90 -6.16 -13.91
N TRP A 107 -0.34 -6.08 -14.42
CA TRP A 107 -0.73 -6.65 -15.73
C TRP A 107 -0.43 -8.14 -15.88
N GLY A 108 -0.50 -8.88 -14.77
CA GLY A 108 -0.20 -10.31 -14.74
C GLY A 108 1.29 -10.64 -14.67
N GLU A 109 2.19 -9.67 -14.84
CA GLU A 109 3.63 -9.86 -14.61
C GLU A 109 3.93 -9.85 -13.11
N LEU A 110 4.76 -10.79 -12.66
CA LEU A 110 5.20 -10.87 -11.29
C LEU A 110 6.14 -9.70 -10.96
N ARG A 111 5.94 -9.08 -9.81
CA ARG A 111 6.78 -8.00 -9.29
C ARG A 111 7.47 -8.47 -8.02
N LEU A 112 8.80 -8.31 -8.00
CA LEU A 112 9.66 -8.77 -6.92
C LEU A 112 9.85 -7.73 -5.81
N GLY A 113 9.22 -6.57 -5.94
CA GLY A 113 9.38 -5.49 -4.96
C GLY A 113 8.45 -4.31 -5.19
N MET A 114 8.62 -3.33 -4.32
CA MET A 114 7.92 -2.05 -4.31
C MET A 114 8.94 -0.91 -4.34
N GLY A 115 8.52 0.29 -4.74
CA GLY A 115 9.32 1.48 -4.51
C GLY A 115 9.54 1.70 -3.01
N LEU A 116 10.71 2.22 -2.62
CA LEU A 116 11.13 2.37 -1.23
C LEU A 116 10.09 3.08 -0.35
N TRP A 117 9.43 4.11 -0.89
CA TRP A 117 8.38 4.84 -0.19
C TRP A 117 7.19 3.93 0.17
N LEU A 118 6.72 3.13 -0.79
CA LEU A 118 5.59 2.23 -0.61
C LEU A 118 5.97 1.07 0.32
N GLN A 119 7.19 0.55 0.20
CA GLN A 119 7.72 -0.48 1.10
C GLN A 119 7.72 0.02 2.55
N THR A 120 8.28 1.21 2.80
CA THR A 120 8.35 1.78 4.16
C THR A 120 6.96 2.00 4.75
N LEU A 121 6.00 2.49 3.95
CA LEU A 121 4.62 2.62 4.39
C LEU A 121 3.98 1.27 4.72
N THR A 122 4.20 0.26 3.87
CA THR A 122 3.67 -1.09 4.07
C THR A 122 4.23 -1.71 5.35
N GLU A 123 5.53 -1.53 5.62
CA GLU A 123 6.19 -1.96 6.86
C GLU A 123 5.67 -1.20 8.08
N ALA A 124 5.41 0.11 7.96
CA ALA A 124 4.80 0.89 9.05
C ALA A 124 3.39 0.39 9.43
N ILE A 125 2.62 -0.08 8.44
CA ILE A 125 1.24 -0.55 8.65
C ILE A 125 1.21 -2.02 9.11
N PHE A 126 1.97 -2.88 8.44
CA PHE A 126 1.88 -4.34 8.56
C PHE A 126 3.12 -5.02 9.13
N GLY A 127 4.26 -4.32 9.21
CA GLY A 127 5.56 -4.95 9.44
C GLY A 127 5.71 -5.60 10.80
N GLY A 128 5.00 -5.16 11.85
CA GLY A 128 5.07 -5.79 13.17
C GLY A 128 6.50 -5.95 13.74
N GLY A 129 7.49 -5.24 13.20
CA GLY A 129 8.92 -5.37 13.50
C GLY A 129 9.75 -6.22 12.52
N ALA A 130 9.16 -6.88 11.53
CA ALA A 130 9.83 -7.67 10.50
C ALA A 130 9.80 -6.98 9.10
N PRO A 131 10.84 -7.20 8.26
CA PRO A 131 10.84 -6.70 6.89
C PRO A 131 9.70 -7.26 6.04
N LEU A 132 9.23 -6.46 5.09
CA LEU A 132 8.23 -6.89 4.13
C LEU A 132 8.77 -8.05 3.27
N ARG A 133 8.08 -9.19 3.26
CA ARG A 133 8.39 -10.30 2.35
C ARG A 133 7.54 -10.25 1.10
N VAL A 134 8.15 -9.86 -0.02
CA VAL A 134 7.57 -10.03 -1.36
C VAL A 134 8.04 -11.36 -1.92
N GLU A 135 7.10 -12.23 -2.28
CA GLU A 135 7.37 -13.58 -2.74
C GLU A 135 7.61 -13.61 -4.25
N GLY A 136 8.84 -13.99 -4.64
CA GLY A 136 9.27 -14.17 -6.02
C GLY A 136 9.27 -15.63 -6.50
N PHE A 137 8.92 -16.58 -5.62
CA PHE A 137 8.95 -18.02 -5.90
C PHE A 137 10.36 -18.52 -6.28
N GLU A 138 11.38 -17.91 -5.69
CA GLU A 138 12.78 -18.29 -5.88
C GLU A 138 13.02 -19.73 -5.37
N GLY A 139 13.82 -20.49 -6.10
CA GLY A 139 14.14 -21.88 -5.76
C GLY A 139 13.05 -22.92 -6.12
N LEU A 140 11.92 -22.51 -6.69
CA LEU A 140 10.91 -23.42 -7.21
C LEU A 140 11.14 -23.72 -8.70
N GLY A 141 10.77 -24.93 -9.13
CA GLY A 141 10.80 -25.31 -10.54
C GLY A 141 9.77 -24.52 -11.36
N GLU A 142 10.04 -24.27 -12.65
CA GLU A 142 9.17 -23.45 -13.52
C GLU A 142 7.73 -23.99 -13.61
N ASP A 143 7.57 -25.32 -13.56
CA ASP A 143 6.28 -25.99 -13.59
C ASP A 143 5.70 -26.32 -12.21
N GLN A 144 6.33 -25.84 -11.13
CA GLN A 144 5.91 -26.18 -9.78
C GLN A 144 4.78 -25.23 -9.31
N PRO A 145 3.56 -25.73 -9.04
CA PRO A 145 2.49 -24.87 -8.54
C PRO A 145 2.67 -24.56 -7.05
N VAL A 146 2.31 -23.33 -6.67
CA VAL A 146 2.34 -22.84 -5.29
C VAL A 146 0.93 -22.51 -4.84
N CYS A 147 0.46 -23.17 -3.78
CA CYS A 147 -0.87 -23.00 -3.23
C CYS A 147 -0.82 -22.35 -1.85
N PHE A 148 -1.83 -21.56 -1.50
CA PHE A 148 -1.86 -20.79 -0.25
C PHE A 148 -2.93 -21.29 0.72
N GLU A 149 -2.55 -21.48 1.98
CA GLU A 149 -3.46 -21.88 3.06
C GLU A 149 -4.51 -20.80 3.36
N LYS A 150 -4.07 -19.54 3.47
CA LYS A 150 -4.95 -18.38 3.67
C LYS A 150 -4.53 -17.31 2.68
N VAL A 151 -5.49 -16.79 1.93
CA VAL A 151 -5.22 -15.78 0.92
C VAL A 151 -6.28 -14.68 0.94
N VAL A 152 -5.85 -13.46 0.71
CA VAL A 152 -6.70 -12.32 0.36
C VAL A 152 -6.22 -11.80 -0.99
N VAL A 153 -7.10 -11.82 -1.98
CA VAL A 153 -6.79 -11.31 -3.32
C VAL A 153 -7.58 -10.02 -3.53
N THR A 154 -6.90 -8.94 -3.92
CA THR A 154 -7.56 -7.74 -4.43
C THR A 154 -7.15 -7.54 -5.87
N ARG A 155 -8.17 -7.27 -6.69
CA ARG A 155 -8.02 -6.90 -8.11
C ARG A 155 -8.35 -5.44 -8.38
N HIS A 156 -9.07 -4.84 -7.45
CA HIS A 156 -9.57 -3.48 -7.52
C HIS A 156 -8.73 -2.56 -6.66
N ASN A 157 -8.60 -1.32 -7.12
CA ASN A 157 -8.05 -0.23 -6.33
C ASN A 157 -9.09 0.30 -5.33
N GLU A 158 -8.71 1.34 -4.59
CA GLU A 158 -9.59 2.09 -3.68
C GLU A 158 -10.82 2.74 -4.34
N GLY A 159 -10.92 2.78 -5.67
CA GLY A 159 -12.03 3.40 -6.38
C GLY A 159 -13.39 2.72 -6.14
N GLY A 160 -13.40 1.43 -5.81
CA GLY A 160 -14.62 0.69 -5.44
C GLY A 160 -15.13 0.99 -4.02
N MET A 161 -14.38 1.75 -3.23
CA MET A 161 -14.73 2.07 -1.84
C MET A 161 -15.49 3.40 -1.75
N SER A 162 -16.40 3.49 -0.78
CA SER A 162 -17.04 4.77 -0.44
C SER A 162 -16.01 5.79 0.02
N ARG A 163 -16.40 7.06 -0.01
CA ARG A 163 -15.53 8.16 0.43
C ARG A 163 -15.16 8.01 1.90
N GLU A 164 -16.13 7.63 2.71
CA GLU A 164 -16.02 7.44 4.16
C GLU A 164 -15.01 6.34 4.47
N ARG A 165 -15.17 5.16 3.84
CA ARG A 165 -14.26 4.03 4.04
C ARG A 165 -12.85 4.31 3.59
N ARG A 166 -12.68 5.08 2.51
CA ARG A 166 -11.36 5.56 2.06
C ARG A 166 -10.72 6.49 3.09
N ILE A 167 -11.45 7.49 3.59
CA ILE A 167 -10.93 8.44 4.58
C ILE A 167 -10.45 7.70 5.84
N GLU A 168 -11.28 6.80 6.37
CA GLU A 168 -10.92 6.00 7.56
C GLU A 168 -9.67 5.15 7.34
N THR A 169 -9.52 4.59 6.13
CA THR A 169 -8.34 3.81 5.77
C THR A 169 -7.09 4.69 5.70
N TYR A 170 -7.18 5.85 5.05
CA TYR A 170 -6.09 6.81 4.99
C TYR A 170 -5.71 7.35 6.37
N ASP A 171 -6.66 7.57 7.26
CA ASP A 171 -6.39 8.02 8.62
C ASP A 171 -5.66 6.95 9.45
N LEU A 172 -6.02 5.67 9.29
CA LEU A 172 -5.25 4.57 9.87
C LEU A 172 -3.81 4.55 9.34
N MET A 173 -3.62 4.69 8.03
CA MET A 173 -2.28 4.71 7.41
C MET A 173 -1.44 5.87 7.93
N ARG A 174 -2.01 7.08 8.02
CA ARG A 174 -1.34 8.25 8.59
C ARG A 174 -0.98 8.03 10.05
N CYS A 175 -1.88 7.45 10.84
CA CYS A 175 -1.65 7.13 12.24
C CYS A 175 -0.46 6.17 12.39
N LYS A 176 -0.46 5.07 11.64
CA LYS A 176 0.64 4.09 11.65
C LYS A 176 1.96 4.69 11.19
N ALA A 177 1.95 5.48 10.13
CA ALA A 177 3.14 6.18 9.63
C ALA A 177 3.72 7.15 10.68
N ARG A 178 2.87 7.91 11.38
CA ARG A 178 3.29 8.81 12.46
C ARG A 178 3.94 8.06 13.61
N VAL A 179 3.34 6.95 14.05
CA VAL A 179 3.92 6.10 15.09
C VAL A 179 5.26 5.52 14.65
N HIS A 180 5.33 5.00 13.43
CA HIS A 180 6.57 4.45 12.86
C HIS A 180 7.70 5.49 12.79
N CYS A 181 7.37 6.73 12.43
CA CYS A 181 8.32 7.81 12.32
C CYS A 181 8.53 8.62 13.62
N ASN A 182 8.03 8.12 14.77
CA ASN A 182 8.11 8.80 16.07
C ASN A 182 7.64 10.26 16.04
N VAL A 183 6.62 10.55 15.23
CA VAL A 183 6.08 11.90 15.11
C VAL A 183 5.24 12.20 16.34
N SER A 184 5.70 13.16 17.15
CA SER A 184 4.94 13.63 18.31
C SER A 184 3.61 14.22 17.87
N LEU A 185 2.51 13.70 18.40
CA LEU A 185 1.16 14.29 18.31
C LEU A 185 1.01 15.51 19.24
N GLY A 186 2.12 16.16 19.61
CA GLY A 186 2.18 17.25 20.58
C GLY A 186 1.38 18.48 20.15
N ARG A 187 1.06 19.34 21.12
CA ARG A 187 0.34 20.61 20.93
C ARG A 187 0.87 21.34 19.70
N ARG A 188 -0.06 21.97 18.95
CA ARG A 188 0.28 22.89 17.86
C ARG A 188 1.41 23.80 18.33
N PRO A 189 2.56 23.86 17.62
CA PRO A 189 3.64 24.73 18.00
C PRO A 189 3.10 26.16 18.11
N THR A 190 3.39 26.83 19.21
CA THR A 190 3.10 28.25 19.37
C THR A 190 4.39 29.03 19.13
N ASP A 191 4.29 30.21 18.53
CA ASP A 191 5.43 31.12 18.47
C ASP A 191 5.75 31.70 19.87
N ASP A 192 6.82 32.48 19.98
CA ASP A 192 7.26 33.08 21.25
C ASP A 192 6.20 34.03 21.88
N ARG A 193 5.16 34.37 21.12
CA ARG A 193 4.02 35.21 21.53
C ARG A 193 2.78 34.38 21.89
N GLY A 194 2.89 33.05 21.90
CA GLY A 194 1.78 32.14 22.19
C GLY A 194 0.78 31.97 21.05
N VAL A 195 1.07 32.49 19.85
CA VAL A 195 0.18 32.37 18.68
C VAL A 195 0.38 30.99 18.04
N PRO A 196 -0.69 30.24 17.70
CA PRO A 196 -0.58 28.99 16.98
C PRO A 196 0.16 29.16 15.65
N VAL A 197 1.22 28.38 15.44
CA VAL A 197 1.96 28.34 14.19
C VAL A 197 1.14 27.60 13.14
N ILE A 198 0.99 28.21 11.97
CA ILE A 198 0.40 27.61 10.78
C ILE A 198 1.55 27.18 9.86
N GLY A 199 1.93 25.92 9.91
CA GLY A 199 2.96 25.36 9.03
C GLY A 199 2.41 25.05 7.64
N MET A 200 3.06 25.56 6.60
CA MET A 200 2.73 25.27 5.20
C MET A 200 3.95 24.75 4.45
N THR A 201 3.88 23.52 3.94
CA THR A 201 4.95 22.93 3.12
C THR A 201 4.63 23.08 1.64
N LEU A 202 5.49 23.78 0.91
CA LEU A 202 5.47 23.80 -0.54
C LEU A 202 6.30 22.63 -1.07
N PHE A 203 5.63 21.57 -1.54
CA PHE A 203 6.26 20.41 -2.17
C PHE A 203 6.54 20.67 -3.66
N LEU A 204 7.80 20.85 -4.01
CA LEU A 204 8.28 21.07 -5.36
C LEU A 204 8.86 19.78 -5.96
N ARG A 205 8.72 19.62 -7.27
CA ARG A 205 9.31 18.52 -8.05
C ARG A 205 10.54 19.02 -8.77
N THR A 206 11.56 18.18 -8.90
CA THR A 206 12.70 18.42 -9.78
C THR A 206 12.51 17.70 -11.13
N GLY A 207 13.22 18.14 -12.18
CA GLY A 207 13.21 17.51 -13.50
C GLY A 207 12.11 18.02 -14.45
N ALA A 208 11.71 17.19 -15.42
CA ALA A 208 10.86 17.62 -16.56
C ALA A 208 9.47 18.17 -16.20
N ARG A 209 9.01 17.99 -14.95
CA ARG A 209 7.73 18.50 -14.44
C ARG A 209 7.91 19.56 -13.33
N SER A 210 9.10 20.16 -13.21
CA SER A 210 9.34 21.28 -12.28
C SER A 210 8.72 22.58 -12.80
N PHE A 211 8.59 23.57 -11.92
CA PHE A 211 8.20 24.91 -12.35
C PHE A 211 9.33 25.54 -13.16
N ARG A 212 8.98 26.25 -14.26
CA ARG A 212 9.96 27.02 -15.04
C ARG A 212 10.70 28.07 -14.21
N ASN A 213 10.03 28.63 -13.20
CA ASN A 213 10.59 29.58 -12.26
C ASN A 213 10.13 29.26 -10.83
N GLU A 214 10.82 28.32 -10.19
CA GLU A 214 10.52 27.91 -8.81
C GLU A 214 10.61 29.08 -7.83
N SER A 215 11.63 29.93 -7.96
CA SER A 215 11.84 31.08 -7.09
C SER A 215 10.65 32.05 -7.09
N ALA A 216 10.04 32.27 -8.26
CA ALA A 216 8.83 33.09 -8.35
C ALA A 216 7.64 32.45 -7.62
N VAL A 217 7.45 31.14 -7.76
CA VAL A 217 6.37 30.40 -7.06
C VAL A 217 6.59 30.45 -5.54
N ILE A 218 7.81 30.16 -5.08
CA ILE A 218 8.17 30.23 -3.65
C ILE A 218 7.89 31.64 -3.10
N LYS A 219 8.25 32.68 -3.86
CA LYS A 219 8.03 34.08 -3.46
C LYS A 219 6.54 34.36 -3.27
N VAL A 220 5.68 33.98 -4.22
CA VAL A 220 4.22 34.18 -4.11
C VAL A 220 3.67 33.52 -2.84
N PHE A 221 3.98 32.25 -2.60
CA PHE A 221 3.48 31.57 -1.40
C PHE A 221 4.03 32.15 -0.09
N ARG A 222 5.28 32.64 -0.09
CA ARG A 222 5.87 33.31 1.07
C ARG A 222 5.19 34.65 1.36
N GLU A 223 4.88 35.42 0.32
CA GLU A 223 4.17 36.70 0.43
C GLU A 223 2.74 36.49 0.94
N GLU A 224 2.01 35.49 0.44
CA GLU A 224 0.67 35.18 0.93
C GLU A 224 0.67 34.66 2.37
N CYS A 225 1.62 33.78 2.71
CA CYS A 225 1.79 33.30 4.09
C CYS A 225 2.12 34.45 5.05
N GLY A 226 2.95 35.42 4.63
CA GLY A 226 3.28 36.60 5.43
C GLY A 226 2.10 37.51 5.79
N LYS A 227 0.95 37.36 5.12
CA LYS A 227 -0.28 38.10 5.46
C LYS A 227 -1.07 37.47 6.62
N VAL A 228 -0.69 36.26 7.05
CA VAL A 228 -1.39 35.51 8.10
C VAL A 228 -0.47 35.35 9.31
N ASP A 229 -0.90 35.88 10.46
CA ASP A 229 -0.14 35.76 11.70
C ASP A 229 0.12 34.29 12.07
N GLY A 230 1.36 33.99 12.44
CA GLY A 230 1.79 32.63 12.79
C GLY A 230 2.08 31.72 11.58
N CYS A 231 1.87 32.16 10.34
CA CYS A 231 2.16 31.34 9.17
C CYS A 231 3.68 31.19 8.93
N ARG A 232 4.13 29.94 8.75
CA ARG A 232 5.51 29.59 8.42
C ARG A 232 5.53 28.69 7.19
N ILE A 233 6.30 29.09 6.19
CA ILE A 233 6.46 28.31 4.95
C ILE A 233 7.80 27.56 4.94
N GLN A 234 7.76 26.27 4.60
CA GLN A 234 8.93 25.47 4.24
C GLN A 234 8.81 25.05 2.78
N VAL A 235 9.93 25.01 2.09
CA VAL A 235 10.01 24.43 0.75
C VAL A 235 10.66 23.06 0.89
N ALA A 236 10.02 22.06 0.32
CA ALA A 236 10.52 20.70 0.30
C ALA A 236 10.52 20.18 -1.12
N TYR A 237 11.55 19.41 -1.48
CA TYR A 237 11.64 18.78 -2.78
C TYR A 237 11.25 17.32 -2.65
N SER A 238 10.19 16.89 -3.35
CA SER A 238 9.60 15.55 -3.19
C SER A 238 10.61 14.41 -3.37
N ASN A 239 11.64 14.65 -4.18
CA ASN A 239 12.67 13.65 -4.52
C ASN A 239 13.81 13.59 -3.49
N ASN A 240 13.88 14.54 -2.55
CA ASN A 240 14.98 14.68 -1.58
C ASN A 240 14.57 14.33 -0.15
N LEU A 241 13.32 13.91 0.09
CA LEU A 241 12.84 13.59 1.42
C LEU A 241 12.74 12.08 1.60
N THR A 242 13.30 11.60 2.72
CA THR A 242 13.00 10.27 3.25
C THR A 242 11.52 10.15 3.59
N PHE A 243 11.04 8.90 3.71
CA PHE A 243 9.65 8.65 4.09
C PHE A 243 9.26 9.38 5.38
N CYS A 244 10.07 9.28 6.44
CA CYS A 244 9.75 9.92 7.70
C CYS A 244 9.86 11.44 7.66
N GLU A 245 10.79 12.01 6.88
CA GLU A 245 10.81 13.46 6.65
C GLU A 245 9.50 13.94 6.00
N GLN A 246 8.98 13.21 5.00
CA GLN A 246 7.68 13.50 4.38
C GLN A 246 6.51 13.37 5.38
N VAL A 247 6.56 12.42 6.31
CA VAL A 247 5.52 12.31 7.37
C VAL A 247 5.62 13.47 8.36
N THR A 248 6.82 13.99 8.60
CA THR A 248 7.06 15.09 9.55
C THR A 248 6.88 16.49 8.98
N THR A 249 6.75 16.67 7.66
CA THR A 249 6.61 18.01 7.07
C THR A 249 5.39 18.72 7.65
N PHE A 250 5.68 19.65 8.57
CA PHE A 250 4.83 20.39 9.51
C PHE A 250 3.76 19.59 10.29
N ASN A 251 4.21 19.08 11.45
CA ASN A 251 3.50 19.26 12.71
C ASN A 251 4.03 20.50 13.44
#